data_AF-A0A925BIU6-F1
#
_entry.id   AF-A0A925BIU6-F1
#
_cell.length_a   1.000
_cell.length_b   1.000
_cell.length_c   1.000
_cell.angle_alpha   90.00
_cell.angle_beta   90.00
_cell.angle_gamma   90.00
#
_symmetry.space_group_name_H-M   'P 1'
#
loop_
_entity.id
_entity.type
_entity.pdbx_description
1 polymer ?
#
loop_
_entity_poly.entity_id
_entity_poly.type
_entity_poly.pdbx_seq_one_letter_code
_entity_poly.pdbx_strand_id
1 'polypeptide(L)' 'MGQEYRSEALERTLRTLHTVVDGVKASVIVNIDGLLVAAFPPGDEENPHE' A
#
# COMPACT_ATOMS: atom_id res chain seq x y z
N MET A 1 -23.68 5.78 7.98
CA MET A 1 -22.37 6.32 7.55
C MET A 1 -21.34 5.59 8.39
N GLY A 2 -20.82 4.47 7.87
CA GLY A 2 -19.98 3.54 8.64
C GLY A 2 -18.60 4.11 8.89
N GLN A 3 -18.01 3.81 10.06
CA GLN A 3 -16.60 4.08 10.31
C GLN A 3 -15.77 3.33 9.26
N GLU A 4 -15.06 4.06 8.41
CA GLU A 4 -14.01 3.46 7.57
C GLU A 4 -12.84 3.11 8.48
N TYR A 5 -12.39 1.86 8.43
CA TYR A 5 -11.20 1.48 9.18
C TYR A 5 -9.99 2.18 8.56
N ARG A 6 -9.05 2.63 9.39
CA ARG A 6 -7.83 3.32 8.91
C ARG A 6 -7.07 2.48 7.87
N SER A 7 -7.10 1.16 7.99
CA SER A 7 -6.55 0.21 7.02
C SER A 7 -7.21 0.30 5.65
N GLU A 8 -8.54 0.42 5.59
CA GLU A 8 -9.28 0.53 4.33
C GLU A 8 -8.96 1.84 3.60
N ALA A 9 -8.87 2.95 4.34
CA ALA A 9 -8.49 4.25 3.79
C ALA A 9 -7.07 4.23 3.18
N LEU A 10 -6.12 3.56 3.86
CA LEU A 10 -4.75 3.39 3.40
C LEU A 10 -4.69 2.54 2.12
N GLU A 11 -5.38 1.40 2.11
CA GLU A 11 -5.41 0.50 0.95
C GLU A 11 -6.02 1.20 -0.27
N ARG A 12 -7.15 1.90 -0.09
CA ARG A 12 -7.80 2.65 -1.17
C ARG A 12 -6.87 3.72 -1.76
N THR A 13 -6.12 4.41 -0.91
CA THR A 13 -5.17 5.44 -1.34
C THR A 13 -4.04 4.82 -2.15
N LEU A 14 -3.44 3.73 -1.66
CA LEU A 14 -2.34 3.03 -2.33
C LEU A 14 -2.79 2.40 -3.67
N ARG A 15 -3.98 1.83 -3.70
CA ARG A 15 -4.61 1.33 -4.93
C ARG A 15 -4.79 2.45 -5.95
N THR A 16 -5.30 3.60 -5.53
CA THR A 16 -5.48 4.76 -6.41
C THR A 16 -4.16 5.19 -7.02
N LEU A 17 -3.11 5.33 -6.21
CA LEU A 17 -1.76 5.69 -6.68
C LEU A 17 -1.22 4.68 -7.70
N HIS A 18 -1.38 3.38 -7.44
CA HIS A 18 -0.97 2.33 -8.36
C HIS A 18 -1.75 2.35 -9.69
N THR A 19 -3.05 2.69 -9.67
CA THR A 19 -3.89 2.69 -10.88
C THR A 19 -3.85 3.98 -11.70
N VAL A 20 -3.63 5.13 -11.05
CA VAL A 20 -3.73 6.44 -11.69
C VAL A 20 -2.40 6.90 -12.26
N VAL A 21 -1.28 6.46 -11.66
CA VAL A 21 0.05 6.82 -12.12
C VAL A 21 0.59 5.73 -13.03
N ASP A 22 0.64 6.05 -14.32
CA ASP A 22 1.13 5.11 -15.33
C ASP A 22 2.60 4.73 -15.08
N GLY A 23 2.91 3.44 -15.18
CA GLY A 23 4.23 2.88 -14.90
C GLY A 23 4.57 2.60 -13.43
N VAL A 24 3.68 2.88 -12.47
CA VAL A 24 3.90 2.51 -11.06
C VAL A 24 3.69 1.01 -10.84
N LYS A 25 4.74 0.31 -10.39
CA LYS A 25 4.68 -1.12 -10.09
C LYS A 25 4.14 -1.43 -8.69
N ALA A 26 4.42 -0.56 -7.72
CA ALA A 26 3.95 -0.67 -6.35
C ALA A 26 3.98 0.69 -5.64
N SER A 27 3.17 0.82 -4.59
CA SER A 27 3.11 1.96 -3.68
C SER A 27 3.19 1.45 -2.25
N VAL A 28 4.01 2.10 -1.42
CA VAL A 28 4.23 1.70 -0.02
C VAL A 28 4.16 2.89 0.93
N ILE A 29 3.74 2.64 2.16
CA ILE A 29 3.77 3.61 3.26
C ILE A 29 4.77 3.09 4.28
N VAL A 30 5.77 3.91 4.57
CA VAL A 30 6.78 3.63 5.59
C VAL A 30 6.69 4.69 6.69
N ASN A 31 6.96 4.30 7.93
CA ASN A 31 7.12 5.26 9.02
C ASN A 31 8.50 5.94 8.95
N ILE A 32 8.73 6.94 9.81
CA ILE A 32 10.02 7.67 9.83
C ILE A 32 11.21 6.79 10.25
N ASP A 33 10.94 5.68 10.92
CA ASP A 33 11.95 4.67 11.28
C ASP A 33 12.26 3.70 10.12
N GLY A 34 11.54 3.80 9.00
CA GLY A 34 11.71 2.95 7.83
C GLY A 34 10.92 1.63 7.87
N LEU A 35 9.99 1.45 8.81
CA LEU A 35 9.13 0.27 8.90
C LEU A 35 7.96 0.36 7.92
N LEU A 36 7.69 -0.73 7.20
CA LEU A 36 6.54 -0.86 6.29
C LEU A 36 5.23 -0.90 7.08
N VAL A 37 4.32 0.01 6.74
CA VAL A 37 2.98 0.14 7.37
C VAL A 37 1.89 -0.42 6.45
N ALA A 38 2.02 -0.22 5.14
CA ALA A 38 1.10 -0.73 4.13
C ALA A 38 1.76 -0.76 2.74
N ALA A 39 1.31 -1.67 1.87
CA ALA A 39 1.79 -1.81 0.51
C ALA A 39 0.65 -2.14 -0.46
N PHE A 40 0.75 -1.67 -1.71
CA PHE A 40 -0.13 -2.07 -2.80
C PHE A 40 0.63 -2.16 -4.14
N PRO A 41 0.50 -3.23 -4.94
CA PRO A 41 -0.15 -4.48 -4.55
C PRO A 41 0.51 -5.07 -3.29
N PRO A 42 -0.23 -5.85 -2.48
CA PRO A 42 0.38 -6.56 -1.37
C PRO A 42 1.48 -7.42 -1.98
N GLY A 43 2.74 -7.12 -1.67
CA GLY A 43 3.85 -7.98 -2.08
C GLY A 43 3.65 -9.33 -1.43
N ASP A 44 4.18 -10.39 -2.06
CA ASP A 44 4.25 -11.70 -1.41
C ASP A 44 5.05 -11.55 -0.10
N GLU A 45 4.34 -11.42 1.02
CA GLU A 45 4.92 -11.53 2.36
C GLU A 45 5.58 -12.91 2.55
N GLU A 46 5.26 -13.87 1.66
CA GLU A 46 5.82 -15.21 1.60
C GLU A 46 7.19 -15.28 0.88
N ASN A 47 7.55 -14.30 0.02
CA ASN A 47 8.81 -14.35 -0.73
C ASN A 47 9.39 -12.95 -1.06
N PRO A 48 10.07 -12.28 -0.11
CA PRO A 48 10.62 -10.92 -0.28
C PRO A 48 11.85 -10.79 -1.21
N HIS A 49 12.19 -11.83 -1.99
CA HIS A 49 13.48 -11.94 -2.71
C HIS A 49 13.42 -12.37 -4.19
N GLU A 50 12.26 -12.39 -4.86
CA GLU A 50 12.21 -12.68 -6.31
C GLU A 50 12.24 -11.43 -7.20
#